data_AF-A0A0K1QAC5-F1
#
_entry.id   AF-A0A0K1QAC5-F1
#
_cell.length_a   1.000
_cell.length_b   1.000
_cell.length_c   1.000
_cell.angle_alpha   90.00
_cell.angle_beta   90.00
_cell.angle_gamma   90.00
#
_symmetry.space_group_name_H-M   'P 1'
#
loop_
_entity.id
_entity.type
_entity.pdbx_description
1 polymer ?
#
loop_
_entity_poly.entity_id
_entity_poly.type
_entity_poly.pdbx_seq_one_letter_code
_entity_poly.pdbx_strand_id
1 'polypeptide(L)'
;MVEPTASPSFIVTPTGTQTVSGKVDLLLMVDDSGSMGDKQELLKKSLPALVRRLVSPNCVDASGTVIAPSNNGFCATGHLEFAPVNDLHVGIVTSSLGTPGSDTCVQPLVDRKAHLVTTGPGGVPVANASAGFLSFGAGGVADPTQLIDDVTALVGGVGTRGCGLEAQLEAWYRFLVEPNPYDSVTVDADGVAHREGTDETVLKQRHDFLRPDSLLSIVVVTDEDDSTVDPVSLGGRGWGFANISFPGSNAPQNGGRGTAPRATSACAANPGAPECTSCGFAAACANGSGPSADLCAVVENDPICSTTPYYADRDDSPDARFFQMKRRFGVDPQFPLDRYVQGLLSAKVPSREDDHDADGRYTPTPSCDNPIFAPALPTSADQELCHLTAGPRSQRLVVLSVMAGAPPDLLHPNMTAGDWARVVGTDPAGYVLSGIDPHMLQSIDPRPGLPGPSSANDADPVHGREWVTQGELQYACTFALDAPRDCTTVIPDDCDCRLGTNAASPICDATVHTLQVAAKAYPGVRPLRLAQLLGDNAVASSICPSPTTGPVTVPGGNGPTTGYGEAFRRLGNRMAMSLLPAPTGL
;
A
#
# COMPACT_ATOMS: atom_id res chain seq x y z
N MET A 1 -18.42 -21.33 -7.62
CA MET A 1 -17.47 -20.35 -7.07
C MET A 1 -17.79 -18.98 -7.66
N VAL A 2 -18.72 -18.27 -7.02
CA VAL A 2 -19.03 -16.85 -7.26
C VAL A 2 -18.25 -16.11 -6.19
N GLU A 3 -17.30 -15.24 -6.51
CA GLU A 3 -16.58 -14.41 -5.53
C GLU A 3 -17.45 -13.24 -5.00
N PRO A 4 -17.06 -12.50 -3.95
CA PRO A 4 -18.01 -11.91 -3.02
C PRO A 4 -18.83 -10.78 -3.62
N THR A 5 -20.14 -11.02 -3.74
CA THR A 5 -21.10 -10.06 -3.19
C THR A 5 -20.53 -9.58 -1.86
N ALA A 6 -20.23 -8.28 -1.73
CA ALA A 6 -19.64 -7.64 -0.54
C ALA A 6 -19.63 -8.56 0.67
N SER A 7 -18.46 -9.11 1.04
CA SER A 7 -18.35 -9.94 2.25
C SER A 7 -19.04 -9.17 3.38
N PRO A 8 -19.95 -9.78 4.16
CA PRO A 8 -20.79 -9.03 5.07
C PRO A 8 -19.90 -8.19 5.99
N SER A 9 -19.92 -6.88 5.79
CA SER A 9 -19.13 -5.96 6.58
C SER A 9 -19.69 -5.99 7.99
N PHE A 10 -18.94 -6.56 8.92
CA PHE A 10 -19.25 -6.45 10.34
C PHE A 10 -18.36 -5.35 10.91
N ILE A 11 -18.95 -4.38 11.58
CA ILE A 11 -18.20 -3.43 12.40
C ILE A 11 -18.73 -3.59 13.81
N VAL A 12 -17.97 -4.30 14.63
CA VAL A 12 -18.12 -4.25 16.08
C VAL A 12 -17.42 -2.98 16.55
N THR A 13 -18.17 -2.02 17.09
CA THR A 13 -17.60 -0.74 17.55
C THR A 13 -16.68 -0.94 18.76
N PRO A 14 -15.42 -0.45 18.73
CA PRO A 14 -14.55 -0.42 19.90
C PRO A 14 -15.19 0.32 21.07
N THR A 15 -15.06 -0.24 22.28
CA THR A 15 -15.64 0.33 23.51
C THR A 15 -14.76 1.39 24.18
N GLY A 16 -13.52 1.55 23.70
CA GLY A 16 -12.58 2.55 24.20
C GLY A 16 -13.11 3.98 24.05
N THR A 17 -12.96 4.79 25.11
CA THR A 17 -13.50 6.16 25.18
C THR A 17 -12.43 7.24 24.93
N GLN A 18 -11.16 6.85 24.79
CA GLN A 18 -10.07 7.79 24.57
C GLN A 18 -10.09 8.32 23.15
N THR A 19 -10.22 9.64 23.01
CA THR A 19 -10.35 10.34 21.73
C THR A 19 -9.19 11.29 21.41
N VAL A 20 -8.32 11.53 22.40
CA VAL A 20 -7.07 12.30 22.27
C VAL A 20 -5.92 11.57 22.98
N SER A 21 -4.69 11.75 22.51
CA SER A 21 -3.50 11.15 23.13
C SER A 21 -2.31 12.11 23.17
N GLY A 22 -1.47 11.95 24.19
CA GLY A 22 -0.14 12.58 24.26
C GLY A 22 0.97 11.70 23.66
N LYS A 23 0.61 10.49 23.22
CA LYS A 23 1.51 9.48 22.67
C LYS A 23 1.15 9.21 21.20
N VAL A 24 2.16 8.94 20.38
CA VAL A 24 1.96 8.61 18.97
C VAL A 24 2.74 7.36 18.61
N ASP A 25 2.08 6.39 17.99
CA ASP A 25 2.73 5.27 17.31
C ASP A 25 2.60 5.51 15.80
N LEU A 26 3.71 5.88 15.17
CA LEU A 26 3.82 6.16 13.75
C LEU A 26 4.44 4.94 13.03
N LEU A 27 3.64 4.25 12.22
CA LEU A 27 4.12 3.17 11.36
C LEU A 27 4.22 3.67 9.92
N LEU A 28 5.42 3.65 9.35
CA LEU A 28 5.62 3.87 7.92
C LEU A 28 5.60 2.50 7.22
N MET A 29 4.69 2.31 6.28
CA MET A 29 4.78 1.24 5.30
C MET A 29 5.36 1.89 4.04
N VAL A 30 6.57 1.48 3.66
CA VAL A 30 7.28 2.05 2.52
C VAL A 30 7.53 0.96 1.50
N ASP A 31 6.95 1.15 0.33
CA ASP A 31 7.21 0.36 -0.86
C ASP A 31 8.71 0.34 -1.18
N ASP A 32 9.24 -0.87 -1.37
CA ASP A 32 10.65 -1.15 -1.67
C ASP A 32 10.91 -1.59 -3.11
N SER A 33 9.96 -1.38 -4.02
CA SER A 33 10.10 -1.61 -5.46
C SER A 33 11.21 -0.78 -6.11
N GLY A 34 11.66 -1.23 -7.28
CA GLY A 34 12.76 -0.59 -8.04
C GLY A 34 12.52 0.89 -8.34
N SER A 35 11.28 1.28 -8.58
CA SER A 35 10.94 2.66 -8.93
C SER A 35 10.86 3.61 -7.75
N MET A 36 10.94 3.12 -6.51
CA MET A 36 10.72 3.95 -5.33
C MET A 36 11.88 4.87 -4.97
N GLY A 37 13.07 4.72 -5.57
CA GLY A 37 14.28 5.47 -5.20
C GLY A 37 14.07 6.99 -5.12
N ASP A 38 13.54 7.61 -6.18
CA ASP A 38 13.28 9.06 -6.21
C ASP A 38 12.22 9.49 -5.19
N LYS A 39 11.23 8.63 -4.93
CA LYS A 39 10.14 8.90 -3.99
C LYS A 39 10.61 8.77 -2.54
N GLN A 40 11.50 7.84 -2.25
CA GLN A 40 12.16 7.70 -0.96
C GLN A 40 13.06 8.91 -0.67
N GLU A 41 13.74 9.49 -1.66
CA GLU A 41 14.47 10.77 -1.48
C GLU A 41 13.52 11.93 -1.12
N LEU A 42 12.37 12.04 -1.79
CA LEU A 42 11.36 13.03 -1.43
C LEU A 42 10.77 12.78 -0.03
N LEU A 43 10.58 11.51 0.35
CA LEU A 43 10.14 11.10 1.67
C LEU A 43 11.13 11.56 2.75
N LYS A 44 12.42 11.28 2.57
CA LYS A 44 13.51 11.72 3.46
C LYS A 44 13.59 13.24 3.61
N LYS A 45 13.33 14.00 2.55
CA LYS A 45 13.25 15.48 2.60
C LYS A 45 12.03 15.99 3.36
N SER A 46 10.94 15.23 3.38
CA SER A 46 9.63 15.69 3.86
C SER A 46 9.29 15.23 5.28
N LEU A 47 9.75 14.05 5.71
CA LEU A 47 9.57 13.51 7.05
C LEU A 47 10.05 14.43 8.18
N PRO A 48 11.19 15.15 8.06
CA PRO A 48 11.65 16.08 9.10
C PRO A 48 10.59 17.11 9.48
N ALA A 49 9.79 17.59 8.54
CA ALA A 49 8.74 18.57 8.81
C ALA A 49 7.60 17.98 9.65
N LEU A 50 7.18 16.75 9.38
CA LEU A 50 6.17 16.05 10.16
C LEU A 50 6.67 15.82 11.59
N VAL A 51 7.85 15.24 11.74
CA VAL A 51 8.44 14.92 13.05
C VAL A 51 8.66 16.19 13.88
N ARG A 52 9.22 17.26 13.28
CA ARG A 52 9.39 18.55 13.96
C ARG A 52 8.07 19.14 14.44
N ARG A 53 7.01 19.09 13.62
CA ARG A 53 5.70 19.60 14.01
C ARG A 53 5.10 18.81 15.18
N LEU A 54 5.31 17.49 15.26
CA LEU A 54 4.81 16.68 16.37
C LEU A 54 5.50 17.04 17.70
N VAL A 55 6.83 17.17 17.69
CA VAL A 55 7.62 17.43 18.91
C VAL A 55 7.74 18.91 19.27
N SER A 56 7.57 19.82 18.30
CA SER A 56 7.56 21.27 18.46
C SER A 56 6.42 21.88 17.63
N PRO A 57 5.18 21.84 18.14
CA PRO A 57 3.97 22.21 17.39
C PRO A 57 4.00 23.66 16.92
N ASN A 58 3.27 23.95 15.84
CA ASN A 58 3.16 25.31 15.33
C ASN A 58 2.38 26.21 16.30
N CYS A 59 2.60 27.52 16.17
CA CYS A 59 1.74 28.53 16.77
C CYS A 59 0.58 28.85 15.83
N VAL A 60 -0.63 28.81 16.37
CA VAL A 60 -1.87 29.07 15.66
C VAL A 60 -2.65 30.24 16.27
N ASP A 61 -3.45 30.90 15.44
CA ASP A 61 -4.38 31.93 15.88
C ASP A 61 -5.67 31.31 16.47
N ALA A 62 -6.63 32.16 16.86
CA ALA A 62 -7.90 31.71 17.43
C ALA A 62 -8.78 30.91 16.44
N SER A 63 -8.50 30.97 15.14
CA SER A 63 -9.19 30.19 14.11
C SER A 63 -8.50 28.84 13.82
N GLY A 64 -7.35 28.57 14.44
CA GLY A 64 -6.51 27.40 14.16
C GLY A 64 -5.59 27.59 12.95
N THR A 65 -5.47 28.81 12.41
CA THR A 65 -4.57 29.10 11.30
C THR A 65 -3.13 29.23 11.80
N VAL A 66 -2.19 28.57 11.15
CA VAL A 66 -0.76 28.62 11.49
C VAL A 66 -0.21 30.03 11.27
N ILE A 67 0.35 30.62 12.32
CA ILE A 67 0.99 31.94 12.32
C ILE A 67 2.51 31.80 12.11
N ALA A 68 3.14 30.89 12.86
CA ALA A 68 4.59 30.78 13.00
C ALA A 68 4.95 29.40 13.59
N PRO A 69 6.21 28.94 13.50
CA PRO A 69 6.65 27.81 14.32
C PRO A 69 6.75 28.23 15.78
N SER A 70 6.60 27.29 16.71
CA SER A 70 6.97 27.56 18.09
C SER A 70 8.48 27.60 18.26
N ASN A 71 8.93 28.37 19.26
CA ASN A 71 10.32 28.38 19.70
C ASN A 71 10.41 27.60 21.00
N ASN A 72 10.91 26.36 20.96
CA ASN A 72 10.96 25.46 22.11
C ASN A 72 9.61 25.31 22.84
N GLY A 73 8.52 25.15 22.08
CA GLY A 73 7.17 25.06 22.62
C GLY A 73 6.57 26.40 23.09
N PHE A 74 7.22 27.53 22.81
CA PHE A 74 6.69 28.86 23.12
C PHE A 74 6.16 29.57 21.87
N CYS A 75 5.00 30.22 22.02
CA CYS A 75 4.39 31.05 20.99
C CYS A 75 4.46 32.53 21.38
N ALA A 76 5.20 33.32 20.59
CA ALA A 76 5.23 34.78 20.75
C ALA A 76 3.88 35.44 20.45
N THR A 77 3.07 34.82 19.58
CA THR A 77 1.70 35.22 19.26
C THR A 77 0.88 33.96 19.00
N GLY A 78 -0.39 33.97 19.41
CA GLY A 78 -1.25 32.80 19.33
C GLY A 78 -1.00 31.79 20.46
N HIS A 79 -1.33 30.54 20.20
CA HIS A 79 -1.09 29.41 21.12
C HIS A 79 -0.60 28.20 20.33
N LEU A 80 -0.05 27.19 21.00
CA LEU A 80 0.35 25.96 20.32
C LEU A 80 -0.86 25.27 19.70
N GLU A 81 -0.65 24.64 18.54
CA GLU A 81 -1.67 23.85 17.85
C GLU A 81 -2.15 22.66 18.68
N PHE A 82 -1.24 22.02 19.41
CA PHE A 82 -1.48 20.91 20.33
C PHE A 82 -0.33 20.85 21.36
N ALA A 83 -0.47 20.02 22.40
CA ALA A 83 0.61 19.79 23.35
C ALA A 83 1.79 19.04 22.66
N PRO A 84 3.05 19.45 22.86
CA PRO A 84 4.20 18.77 22.27
C PRO A 84 4.20 17.27 22.54
N VAL A 85 4.39 16.46 21.49
CA VAL A 85 4.51 15.01 21.62
C VAL A 85 5.90 14.69 22.15
N ASN A 86 5.95 14.28 23.42
CA ASN A 86 7.19 13.86 24.09
C ASN A 86 7.31 12.34 24.20
N ASP A 87 6.42 11.59 23.54
CA ASP A 87 6.35 10.14 23.62
C ASP A 87 5.90 9.52 22.29
N LEU A 88 6.86 9.31 21.38
CA LEU A 88 6.63 8.91 19.98
C LEU A 88 7.39 7.62 19.65
N HIS A 89 6.69 6.63 19.11
CA HIS A 89 7.31 5.46 18.47
C HIS A 89 7.27 5.62 16.96
N VAL A 90 8.38 5.33 16.27
CA VAL A 90 8.45 5.31 14.80
C VAL A 90 8.98 3.95 14.33
N GLY A 91 8.14 3.18 13.65
CA GLY A 91 8.48 1.90 13.03
C GLY A 91 8.37 1.98 11.52
N ILE A 92 9.10 1.13 10.81
CA ILE A 92 9.01 1.00 9.34
C ILE A 92 8.85 -0.47 8.97
N VAL A 93 7.87 -0.79 8.15
CA VAL A 93 7.73 -2.06 7.42
C VAL A 93 7.80 -1.79 5.91
N THR A 94 8.10 -2.80 5.11
CA THR A 94 8.18 -2.68 3.64
C THR A 94 7.09 -3.51 2.94
N SER A 95 6.88 -3.27 1.64
CA SER A 95 5.91 -4.05 0.83
C SER A 95 6.36 -5.49 0.57
N SER A 96 7.61 -5.85 0.87
CA SER A 96 8.17 -7.19 0.68
C SER A 96 7.81 -8.17 1.81
N LEU A 97 6.63 -8.80 1.72
CA LEU A 97 6.18 -9.84 2.67
C LEU A 97 6.75 -11.24 2.44
N GLY A 98 7.55 -11.43 1.39
CA GLY A 98 8.11 -12.73 1.03
C GLY A 98 7.20 -13.53 0.10
N THR A 99 7.34 -14.85 0.16
CA THR A 99 6.66 -15.74 -0.78
C THR A 99 5.30 -16.16 -0.20
N PRO A 100 4.17 -15.81 -0.83
CA PRO A 100 2.86 -16.34 -0.46
C PRO A 100 2.70 -17.79 -0.97
N GLY A 101 3.73 -18.63 -0.83
CA GLY A 101 3.80 -19.97 -1.42
C GLY A 101 4.32 -20.01 -2.86
N SER A 102 4.81 -18.89 -3.39
CA SER A 102 5.29 -18.77 -4.78
C SER A 102 6.77 -19.13 -4.99
N ASP A 103 7.16 -19.23 -6.26
CA ASP A 103 8.56 -19.39 -6.72
C ASP A 103 9.36 -18.08 -6.78
N THR A 104 8.70 -16.95 -6.50
CA THR A 104 9.24 -15.60 -6.47
C THR A 104 9.63 -15.20 -5.05
N CYS A 105 10.42 -14.13 -4.90
CA CYS A 105 10.66 -13.50 -3.59
C CYS A 105 11.40 -14.37 -2.55
N VAL A 106 12.19 -15.37 -2.99
CA VAL A 106 12.83 -16.42 -2.14
C VAL A 106 14.14 -16.02 -1.42
N GLN A 107 14.50 -14.73 -1.32
CA GLN A 107 15.79 -14.26 -0.77
C GLN A 107 15.58 -13.27 0.40
N PRO A 108 16.51 -13.15 1.36
CA PRO A 108 16.25 -12.47 2.64
C PRO A 108 16.02 -10.95 2.53
N LEU A 109 16.34 -10.32 1.39
CA LEU A 109 16.05 -8.91 1.15
C LEU A 109 14.63 -8.65 0.61
N VAL A 110 14.00 -9.69 0.05
CA VAL A 110 12.68 -9.67 -0.60
C VAL A 110 11.62 -10.44 0.19
N ASP A 111 12.00 -11.01 1.34
CA ASP A 111 11.11 -11.59 2.36
C ASP A 111 11.40 -10.95 3.72
N ARG A 112 10.70 -9.86 4.01
CA ARG A 112 10.82 -9.14 5.29
C ARG A 112 9.72 -9.48 6.28
N LYS A 113 8.76 -10.34 5.94
CA LYS A 113 7.71 -10.88 6.84
C LYS A 113 6.90 -9.86 7.67
N ALA A 114 6.88 -8.58 7.28
CA ALA A 114 6.41 -7.44 8.09
C ALA A 114 7.23 -7.18 9.38
N HIS A 115 8.48 -7.63 9.43
CA HIS A 115 9.42 -7.29 10.49
C HIS A 115 9.88 -5.85 10.32
N LEU A 116 10.04 -5.15 11.44
CA LEU A 116 10.44 -3.75 11.42
C LEU A 116 11.88 -3.57 10.92
N VAL A 117 12.09 -2.55 10.10
CA VAL A 117 13.41 -2.15 9.57
C VAL A 117 14.25 -1.54 10.70
N THR A 118 15.47 -2.07 10.87
CA THR A 118 16.44 -1.63 11.89
C THR A 118 17.78 -1.16 11.32
N THR A 119 17.89 -1.18 10.00
CA THR A 119 19.12 -0.81 9.29
C THR A 119 18.86 0.38 8.38
N GLY A 120 19.90 1.16 8.13
CA GLY A 120 19.94 2.22 7.14
C GLY A 120 20.63 1.78 5.85
N PRO A 121 21.08 2.75 5.01
CA PRO A 121 21.69 2.46 3.71
C PRO A 121 22.84 1.45 3.82
N GLY A 122 22.86 0.48 2.90
CA GLY A 122 23.89 -0.57 2.88
C GLY A 122 23.79 -1.57 4.03
N GLY A 123 22.68 -1.61 4.77
CA GLY A 123 22.48 -2.53 5.89
C GLY A 123 23.16 -2.09 7.18
N VAL A 124 23.57 -0.83 7.29
CA VAL A 124 24.20 -0.29 8.50
C VAL A 124 23.18 -0.24 9.64
N PRO A 125 23.41 -0.90 10.78
CA PRO A 125 22.47 -0.86 11.90
C PRO A 125 22.26 0.58 12.41
N VAL A 126 21.00 0.96 12.63
CA VAL A 126 20.65 2.20 13.32
C VAL A 126 20.54 1.89 14.81
N ALA A 127 21.51 2.37 15.60
CA ALA A 127 21.68 1.98 17.00
C ALA A 127 20.41 2.18 17.86
N ASN A 128 19.70 3.29 17.65
CA ASN A 128 18.48 3.62 18.40
C ASN A 128 17.26 2.80 17.96
N ALA A 129 17.36 2.03 16.87
CA ALA A 129 16.30 1.16 16.36
C ALA A 129 16.54 -0.33 16.67
N SER A 130 17.48 -0.67 17.58
CA SER A 130 17.82 -2.06 17.88
C SER A 130 16.64 -2.89 18.42
N ALA A 131 15.61 -2.24 18.96
CA ALA A 131 14.37 -2.85 19.42
C ALA A 131 13.31 -3.03 18.31
N GLY A 132 13.63 -2.70 17.06
CA GLY A 132 12.70 -2.71 15.92
C GLY A 132 12.16 -1.32 15.55
N PHE A 133 12.12 -0.38 16.48
CA PHE A 133 11.56 0.95 16.24
C PHE A 133 12.35 2.02 16.99
N LEU A 134 12.16 3.29 16.61
CA LEU A 134 12.70 4.44 17.31
C LEU A 134 11.71 4.88 18.39
N SER A 135 12.17 4.99 19.63
CA SER A 135 11.41 5.60 20.72
C SER A 135 11.96 6.99 21.01
N PHE A 136 11.11 8.01 20.97
CA PHE A 136 11.44 9.39 21.33
C PHE A 136 10.79 9.76 22.65
N GLY A 137 11.58 10.34 23.56
CA GLY A 137 11.14 10.70 24.90
C GLY A 137 11.85 9.95 26.02
N ALA A 138 11.10 9.65 27.09
CA ALA A 138 11.66 9.02 28.29
C ALA A 138 12.24 7.62 27.99
N GLY A 139 13.55 7.46 28.19
CA GLY A 139 14.24 6.19 27.97
C GLY A 139 14.63 5.91 26.51
N GLY A 140 14.34 6.83 25.59
CA GLY A 140 14.68 6.74 24.17
C GLY A 140 15.56 7.90 23.68
N VAL A 141 15.41 8.26 22.41
CA VAL A 141 16.05 9.41 21.79
C VAL A 141 15.49 10.70 22.41
N ALA A 142 16.35 11.56 22.94
CA ALA A 142 15.95 12.82 23.56
C ALA A 142 16.08 14.03 22.62
N ASP A 143 16.97 13.97 21.63
CA ASP A 143 17.19 15.04 20.66
C ASP A 143 16.32 14.81 19.41
N PRO A 144 15.37 15.71 19.09
CA PRO A 144 14.61 15.65 17.85
C PRO A 144 15.45 15.56 16.58
N THR A 145 16.65 16.15 16.58
CA THR A 145 17.56 16.10 15.43
C THR A 145 18.05 14.69 15.20
N GLN A 146 18.53 14.02 16.27
CA GLN A 146 18.95 12.62 16.19
C GLN A 146 17.80 11.71 15.77
N LEU A 147 16.58 11.94 16.29
CA LEU A 147 15.39 11.18 15.86
C LEU A 147 15.16 11.31 14.35
N ILE A 148 15.25 12.53 13.82
CA ILE A 148 15.07 12.80 12.39
C ILE A 148 16.15 12.11 11.56
N ASP A 149 17.40 12.17 12.00
CA ASP A 149 18.53 11.53 11.32
C ASP A 149 18.34 10.00 11.30
N ASP A 150 17.92 9.41 12.43
CA ASP A 150 17.67 7.98 12.54
C ASP A 150 16.48 7.53 11.67
N VAL A 151 15.35 8.25 11.69
CA VAL A 151 14.20 7.95 10.81
C VAL A 151 14.62 8.04 9.33
N THR A 152 15.40 9.06 8.98
CA THR A 152 15.89 9.25 7.61
C THR A 152 16.84 8.11 7.20
N ALA A 153 17.68 7.65 8.12
CA ALA A 153 18.53 6.49 7.91
C ALA A 153 17.69 5.22 7.69
N LEU A 154 16.68 4.95 8.53
CA LEU A 154 15.81 3.79 8.37
C LEU A 154 15.06 3.78 7.03
N VAL A 155 14.54 4.94 6.57
CA VAL A 155 13.95 5.05 5.23
C VAL A 155 14.99 4.73 4.15
N GLY A 156 16.23 5.17 4.30
CA GLY A 156 17.31 4.80 3.39
C GLY A 156 17.71 3.32 3.44
N GLY A 157 17.35 2.58 4.50
CA GLY A 157 17.55 1.14 4.61
C GLY A 157 16.38 0.28 4.13
N VAL A 158 15.26 0.91 3.75
CA VAL A 158 14.18 0.26 2.98
C VAL A 158 14.78 -0.25 1.66
N GLY A 159 15.36 0.67 0.88
CA GLY A 159 15.97 0.37 -0.42
C GLY A 159 14.94 0.15 -1.53
N THR A 160 15.41 -0.26 -2.71
CA THR A 160 14.64 -0.39 -3.96
C THR A 160 14.73 -1.80 -4.56
N ARG A 161 15.09 -2.79 -3.75
CA ARG A 161 15.34 -4.17 -4.19
C ARG A 161 14.29 -5.13 -3.62
N GLY A 162 13.07 -4.63 -3.49
CA GLY A 162 11.90 -5.35 -3.06
C GLY A 162 11.50 -6.45 -4.04
N CYS A 163 10.45 -7.15 -3.68
CA CYS A 163 10.11 -8.44 -4.28
C CYS A 163 9.29 -8.34 -5.57
N GLY A 164 8.81 -7.14 -5.93
CA GLY A 164 7.94 -6.86 -7.08
C GLY A 164 6.49 -7.36 -6.89
N LEU A 165 6.18 -7.92 -5.72
CA LEU A 165 4.82 -8.16 -5.26
C LEU A 165 4.53 -7.15 -4.15
N GLU A 166 3.88 -6.06 -4.53
CA GLU A 166 3.58 -4.93 -3.66
C GLU A 166 2.49 -5.27 -2.64
N ALA A 167 2.92 -5.81 -1.49
CA ALA A 167 2.04 -6.25 -0.41
C ALA A 167 1.79 -5.18 0.65
N GLN A 168 1.76 -3.92 0.25
CA GLN A 168 1.58 -2.77 1.14
C GLN A 168 0.42 -2.84 2.12
N LEU A 169 -0.76 -3.32 1.68
CA LEU A 169 -1.92 -3.36 2.57
C LEU A 169 -1.79 -4.50 3.58
N GLU A 170 -1.30 -5.64 3.13
CA GLU A 170 -1.10 -6.79 4.01
C GLU A 170 0.07 -6.58 4.96
N ALA A 171 1.11 -5.82 4.59
CA ALA A 171 2.28 -5.59 5.42
C ALA A 171 1.95 -4.92 6.77
N TRP A 172 1.23 -3.80 6.74
CA TRP A 172 0.80 -3.15 7.99
C TRP A 172 -0.31 -3.95 8.68
N TYR A 173 -1.17 -4.65 7.95
CA TYR A 173 -2.24 -5.47 8.54
C TYR A 173 -1.66 -6.64 9.34
N ARG A 174 -0.72 -7.39 8.75
CA ARG A 174 0.00 -8.49 9.38
C ARG A 174 0.75 -8.01 10.64
N PHE A 175 1.43 -6.87 10.54
CA PHE A 175 2.15 -6.31 11.69
C PHE A 175 1.20 -5.88 12.82
N LEU A 176 0.18 -5.05 12.51
CA LEU A 176 -0.63 -4.38 13.53
C LEU A 176 -1.87 -5.15 13.98
N VAL A 177 -2.55 -5.82 13.05
CA VAL A 177 -3.95 -6.25 13.20
C VAL A 177 -4.07 -7.77 13.31
N GLU A 178 -3.31 -8.54 12.53
CA GLU A 178 -3.49 -10.00 12.49
C GLU A 178 -3.19 -10.63 13.87
N PRO A 179 -4.17 -11.25 14.55
CA PRO A 179 -3.96 -11.77 15.90
C PRO A 179 -2.88 -12.86 15.95
N ASN A 180 -2.89 -13.75 14.95
CA ASN A 180 -1.98 -14.89 14.82
C ASN A 180 -1.27 -14.88 13.45
N PRO A 181 -0.26 -14.01 13.25
CA PRO A 181 0.47 -13.94 11.99
C PRO A 181 1.19 -15.27 11.73
N TYR A 182 1.00 -15.86 10.56
CA TYR A 182 1.63 -17.13 10.16
C TYR A 182 3.14 -16.97 9.93
N ASP A 183 3.99 -17.93 10.27
CA ASP A 183 5.44 -17.80 10.01
C ASP A 183 5.79 -18.03 8.54
N SER A 184 5.08 -18.93 7.87
CA SER A 184 5.32 -19.24 6.45
C SER A 184 4.06 -19.69 5.72
N VAL A 185 4.14 -19.72 4.39
CA VAL A 185 3.17 -20.38 3.52
C VAL A 185 3.88 -21.53 2.83
N THR A 186 3.32 -22.74 2.95
CA THR A 186 3.80 -23.93 2.25
C THR A 186 2.78 -24.34 1.19
N VAL A 187 3.22 -25.04 0.15
CA VAL A 187 2.32 -25.61 -0.87
C VAL A 187 2.54 -27.11 -0.90
N ASP A 188 1.46 -27.87 -0.73
CA ASP A 188 1.52 -29.34 -0.69
C ASP A 188 1.60 -29.98 -2.09
N ALA A 189 1.66 -31.31 -2.12
CA ALA A 189 1.77 -32.07 -3.36
C ALA A 189 0.56 -31.93 -4.31
N ASP A 190 -0.60 -31.51 -3.78
CA ASP A 190 -1.83 -31.27 -4.56
C ASP A 190 -1.91 -29.81 -5.04
N GLY A 191 -0.92 -28.99 -4.71
CA GLY A 191 -0.81 -27.57 -5.08
C GLY A 191 -1.68 -26.67 -4.21
N VAL A 192 -2.03 -27.11 -2.99
CA VAL A 192 -2.83 -26.35 -2.02
C VAL A 192 -1.89 -25.66 -1.03
N ALA A 193 -2.10 -24.36 -0.84
CA ALA A 193 -1.34 -23.55 0.10
C ALA A 193 -1.85 -23.69 1.53
N HIS A 194 -0.92 -23.73 2.48
CA HIS A 194 -1.16 -23.81 3.92
C HIS A 194 -0.40 -22.71 4.64
N ARG A 195 -1.07 -22.01 5.56
CA ARG A 195 -0.43 -21.01 6.45
C ARG A 195 0.07 -21.74 7.69
N GLU A 196 1.40 -21.76 7.89
CA GLU A 196 2.05 -22.56 8.94
C GLU A 196 2.74 -21.71 10.01
N GLY A 197 2.80 -22.25 11.23
CA GLY A 197 3.52 -21.65 12.36
C GLY A 197 2.92 -20.32 12.83
N THR A 198 3.62 -19.64 13.73
CA THR A 198 3.28 -18.28 14.17
C THR A 198 4.55 -17.44 14.16
N ASP A 199 4.49 -16.26 13.56
CA ASP A 199 5.61 -15.32 13.50
C ASP A 199 5.77 -14.61 14.85
N GLU A 200 6.54 -15.22 15.74
CA GLU A 200 6.81 -14.67 17.07
C GLU A 200 7.59 -13.35 17.02
N THR A 201 8.32 -13.07 15.93
CA THR A 201 9.02 -11.80 15.75
C THR A 201 8.01 -10.67 15.58
N VAL A 202 6.99 -10.87 14.74
CA VAL A 202 5.88 -9.90 14.61
C VAL A 202 5.15 -9.72 15.93
N LEU A 203 4.83 -10.80 16.66
CA LEU A 203 4.17 -10.70 17.97
C LEU A 203 4.99 -9.84 18.94
N LYS A 204 6.29 -10.14 19.06
CA LYS A 204 7.20 -9.42 19.95
C LYS A 204 7.38 -7.97 19.56
N GLN A 205 7.62 -7.68 18.28
CA GLN A 205 7.80 -6.32 17.78
C GLN A 205 6.51 -5.50 17.90
N ARG A 206 5.34 -6.08 17.59
CA ARG A 206 4.05 -5.42 17.79
C ARG A 206 3.81 -5.09 19.26
N HIS A 207 4.07 -6.02 20.17
CA HIS A 207 3.94 -5.77 21.62
C HIS A 207 4.81 -4.59 22.08
N ASP A 208 6.08 -4.54 21.64
CA ASP A 208 7.01 -3.51 22.08
C ASP A 208 6.71 -2.14 21.44
N PHE A 209 6.20 -2.14 20.20
CA PHE A 209 5.87 -0.93 19.44
C PHE A 209 4.50 -0.33 19.81
N LEU A 210 3.44 -1.13 19.83
CA LEU A 210 2.06 -0.65 19.87
C LEU A 210 1.58 -0.44 21.30
N ARG A 211 1.37 0.82 21.67
CA ARG A 211 0.91 1.20 23.01
C ARG A 211 -0.61 1.34 22.99
N PRO A 212 -1.34 1.01 24.06
CA PRO A 212 -2.80 0.96 24.01
C PRO A 212 -3.50 2.33 24.08
N ASP A 213 -2.78 3.37 24.51
CA ASP A 213 -3.30 4.72 24.75
C ASP A 213 -2.71 5.76 23.78
N SER A 214 -2.06 5.34 22.70
CA SER A 214 -1.48 6.22 21.67
C SER A 214 -2.45 6.52 20.53
N LEU A 215 -2.22 7.65 19.85
CA LEU A 215 -2.66 7.83 18.48
C LEU A 215 -1.85 6.88 17.57
N LEU A 216 -2.52 5.94 16.92
CA LEU A 216 -1.94 5.09 15.89
C LEU A 216 -2.06 5.78 14.53
N SER A 217 -0.92 6.13 13.93
CA SER A 217 -0.84 6.75 12.61
C SER A 217 -0.06 5.83 11.67
N ILE A 218 -0.72 5.35 10.62
CA ILE A 218 -0.14 4.48 9.60
C ILE A 218 0.07 5.33 8.35
N VAL A 219 1.26 5.33 7.76
CA VAL A 219 1.57 6.06 6.52
C VAL A 219 2.03 5.07 5.47
N VAL A 220 1.18 4.87 4.47
CA VAL A 220 1.45 4.04 3.28
C VAL A 220 2.06 4.94 2.21
N VAL A 221 3.25 4.58 1.74
CA VAL A 221 3.96 5.27 0.65
C VAL A 221 4.28 4.26 -0.44
N THR A 222 3.65 4.38 -1.61
CA THR A 222 3.82 3.48 -2.76
C THR A 222 3.66 4.21 -4.09
N ASP A 223 4.44 3.83 -5.11
CA ASP A 223 4.23 4.31 -6.48
C ASP A 223 3.48 3.30 -7.36
N GLU A 224 2.89 2.28 -6.74
CA GLU A 224 2.22 1.13 -7.35
C GLU A 224 0.86 0.81 -6.71
N ASP A 225 0.15 -0.16 -7.29
CA ASP A 225 -1.10 -0.69 -6.70
C ASP A 225 -0.82 -1.92 -5.85
N ASP A 226 -1.72 -2.25 -4.92
CA ASP A 226 -1.53 -3.44 -4.07
C ASP A 226 -1.71 -4.72 -4.87
N SER A 227 -0.71 -5.59 -4.82
CA SER A 227 -0.67 -6.87 -5.49
C SER A 227 -0.62 -8.04 -4.50
N THR A 228 -1.16 -7.86 -3.29
CA THR A 228 -1.19 -8.92 -2.28
C THR A 228 -2.12 -10.05 -2.75
N VAL A 229 -1.55 -11.25 -2.91
CA VAL A 229 -2.31 -12.48 -3.09
C VAL A 229 -2.73 -13.02 -1.73
N ASP A 230 -4.01 -13.38 -1.59
CA ASP A 230 -4.46 -14.31 -0.58
C ASP A 230 -4.06 -15.74 -1.02
N PRO A 231 -3.06 -16.35 -0.37
CA PRO A 231 -2.53 -17.64 -0.81
C PRO A 231 -3.55 -18.77 -0.71
N VAL A 232 -4.50 -18.66 0.22
CA VAL A 232 -5.50 -19.71 0.47
C VAL A 232 -6.76 -19.53 -0.37
N SER A 233 -6.87 -18.43 -1.14
CA SER A 233 -7.96 -18.22 -2.08
C SER A 233 -8.06 -19.33 -3.12
N LEU A 234 -9.24 -19.50 -3.71
CA LEU A 234 -9.49 -20.46 -4.80
C LEU A 234 -9.16 -21.92 -4.41
N GLY A 235 -9.60 -22.35 -3.23
CA GLY A 235 -9.32 -23.68 -2.69
C GLY A 235 -7.83 -23.92 -2.42
N GLY A 236 -7.12 -22.89 -1.96
CA GLY A 236 -5.68 -22.93 -1.69
C GLY A 236 -4.79 -22.79 -2.92
N ARG A 237 -5.29 -22.24 -4.03
CA ARG A 237 -4.54 -22.12 -5.29
C ARG A 237 -4.26 -20.67 -5.69
N GLY A 238 -4.68 -19.70 -4.89
CA GLY A 238 -4.48 -18.26 -5.11
C GLY A 238 -3.02 -17.89 -5.32
N TRP A 239 -2.12 -18.51 -4.55
CA TRP A 239 -0.66 -18.35 -4.63
C TRP A 239 -0.10 -18.45 -6.06
N GLY A 240 -0.74 -19.19 -6.96
CA GLY A 240 -0.30 -19.34 -8.35
C GLY A 240 -0.23 -18.02 -9.12
N PHE A 241 -1.00 -17.00 -8.71
CA PHE A 241 -0.92 -15.65 -9.29
C PHE A 241 0.35 -14.88 -8.89
N ALA A 242 1.02 -15.27 -7.81
CA ALA A 242 2.30 -14.67 -7.40
C ALA A 242 3.52 -15.26 -8.14
N ASN A 243 3.36 -16.38 -8.87
CA ASN A 243 4.48 -17.05 -9.52
C ASN A 243 5.03 -16.31 -10.75
N ILE A 244 6.32 -16.50 -11.04
CA ILE A 244 6.92 -16.24 -12.36
C ILE A 244 6.60 -17.34 -13.35
N SER A 245 5.99 -18.48 -13.03
CA SER A 245 5.32 -19.33 -14.04
C SER A 245 4.02 -19.85 -13.47
N PHE A 246 2.90 -19.53 -14.14
CA PHE A 246 1.58 -19.86 -13.61
C PHE A 246 1.41 -21.39 -13.62
N PRO A 247 1.13 -22.02 -12.47
CA PRO A 247 1.01 -23.47 -12.39
C PRO A 247 -0.07 -24.03 -13.31
N GLY A 248 0.25 -25.10 -14.04
CA GLY A 248 -0.72 -25.74 -14.95
C GLY A 248 -0.99 -24.98 -16.25
N SER A 249 -0.22 -23.94 -16.56
CA SER A 249 -0.28 -23.27 -17.87
C SER A 249 0.31 -24.17 -18.96
N ASN A 250 -0.47 -24.42 -20.02
CA ASN A 250 -0.06 -25.24 -21.18
C ASN A 250 0.64 -24.42 -22.27
N ALA A 251 0.90 -23.13 -22.03
CA ALA A 251 1.40 -22.20 -23.01
C ALA A 251 2.84 -21.75 -22.71
N PRO A 252 3.89 -22.51 -23.10
CA PRO A 252 5.10 -21.88 -23.54
C PRO A 252 4.89 -21.57 -25.03
N GLN A 253 4.31 -20.43 -25.38
CA GLN A 253 4.40 -19.99 -26.77
C GLN A 253 5.87 -19.72 -27.07
N ASN A 254 6.46 -20.42 -28.05
CA ASN A 254 7.82 -20.20 -28.54
C ASN A 254 8.93 -20.17 -27.46
N GLY A 255 8.83 -21.01 -26.41
CA GLY A 255 9.83 -21.06 -25.34
C GLY A 255 9.67 -19.99 -24.24
N GLY A 256 8.54 -19.28 -24.23
CA GLY A 256 8.15 -18.35 -23.17
C GLY A 256 7.66 -19.03 -21.89
N ARG A 257 7.27 -18.19 -20.94
CA ARG A 257 6.84 -18.56 -19.59
C ARG A 257 5.37 -19.00 -19.57
N GLY A 258 4.97 -19.90 -18.67
CA GLY A 258 3.54 -20.18 -18.46
C GLY A 258 2.80 -18.98 -17.87
N THR A 259 1.79 -18.48 -18.58
CA THR A 259 0.95 -17.32 -18.17
C THR A 259 -0.34 -17.74 -17.48
N ALA A 260 -0.95 -16.80 -16.75
CA ALA A 260 -2.22 -16.97 -16.07
C ALA A 260 -3.39 -17.14 -17.07
N PRO A 261 -4.44 -17.88 -16.68
CA PRO A 261 -5.58 -18.15 -17.55
C PRO A 261 -6.43 -16.90 -17.78
N ARG A 262 -6.90 -16.72 -19.02
CA ARG A 262 -7.84 -15.64 -19.35
C ARG A 262 -9.18 -15.85 -18.67
N ALA A 263 -9.92 -14.77 -18.55
CA ALA A 263 -11.32 -14.79 -18.20
C ALA A 263 -12.21 -15.24 -19.39
N THR A 264 -13.40 -15.70 -19.07
CA THR A 264 -14.50 -15.86 -20.02
C THR A 264 -14.88 -14.53 -20.68
N SER A 265 -15.49 -14.60 -21.86
CA SER A 265 -15.89 -13.42 -22.65
C SER A 265 -16.85 -12.47 -21.93
N ALA A 266 -17.68 -12.99 -21.02
CA ALA A 266 -18.60 -12.21 -20.19
C ALA A 266 -17.86 -11.17 -19.32
N CYS A 267 -16.69 -11.52 -18.79
CA CYS A 267 -15.90 -10.66 -17.92
C CYS A 267 -15.44 -9.36 -18.59
N ALA A 268 -15.17 -9.40 -19.90
CA ALA A 268 -14.71 -8.24 -20.64
C ALA A 268 -15.75 -7.11 -20.68
N ALA A 269 -17.04 -7.48 -20.72
CA ALA A 269 -18.18 -6.58 -20.78
C ALA A 269 -18.70 -6.21 -19.38
N ASN A 270 -18.81 -7.19 -18.48
CA ASN A 270 -19.28 -6.99 -17.12
C ASN A 270 -18.56 -7.96 -16.17
N PRO A 271 -17.51 -7.51 -15.45
CA PRO A 271 -16.80 -8.34 -14.48
C PRO A 271 -17.68 -8.84 -13.32
N GLY A 272 -18.81 -8.18 -13.05
CA GLY A 272 -19.80 -8.60 -12.05
C GLY A 272 -20.85 -9.59 -12.55
N ALA A 273 -20.80 -10.02 -13.82
CA ALA A 273 -21.75 -10.97 -14.37
C ALA A 273 -21.60 -12.36 -13.70
N PRO A 274 -22.71 -13.10 -13.44
CA PRO A 274 -22.64 -14.47 -12.93
C PRO A 274 -21.81 -15.41 -13.82
N GLU A 275 -21.80 -15.16 -15.13
CA GLU A 275 -21.03 -15.91 -16.13
C GLU A 275 -19.54 -15.51 -16.13
N CYS A 276 -19.15 -14.43 -15.45
CA CYS A 276 -17.76 -14.02 -15.36
C CYS A 276 -16.95 -14.96 -14.45
N THR A 277 -16.28 -15.90 -15.09
CA THR A 277 -15.38 -16.89 -14.45
C THR A 277 -14.08 -17.07 -15.25
N SER A 278 -13.17 -17.91 -14.74
CA SER A 278 -11.84 -18.16 -15.29
C SER A 278 -11.81 -19.37 -16.23
N CYS A 279 -11.09 -19.26 -17.34
CA CYS A 279 -10.77 -20.41 -18.20
C CYS A 279 -9.86 -21.43 -17.49
N GLY A 280 -9.19 -21.03 -16.40
CA GLY A 280 -8.33 -21.92 -15.60
C GLY A 280 -9.09 -23.08 -14.97
N PHE A 281 -10.41 -22.99 -14.85
CA PHE A 281 -11.24 -24.07 -14.29
C PHE A 281 -11.55 -25.20 -15.27
N ALA A 282 -11.13 -25.13 -16.54
CA ALA A 282 -11.48 -26.13 -17.55
C ALA A 282 -11.11 -27.57 -17.16
N ALA A 283 -9.90 -27.78 -16.61
CA ALA A 283 -9.46 -29.11 -16.17
C ALA A 283 -10.28 -29.63 -14.97
N ALA A 284 -10.60 -28.74 -14.04
CA ALA A 284 -11.44 -29.06 -12.87
C ALA A 284 -12.91 -29.31 -13.27
N CYS A 285 -13.42 -28.63 -14.29
CA CYS A 285 -14.74 -28.92 -14.83
C CYS A 285 -14.80 -30.32 -15.46
N ALA A 286 -13.77 -30.69 -16.24
CA ALA A 286 -13.72 -32.00 -16.90
C ALA A 286 -13.65 -33.19 -15.94
N ASN A 287 -13.08 -33.03 -14.74
CA ASN A 287 -12.96 -34.10 -13.74
C ASN A 287 -14.03 -34.02 -12.62
N GLY A 288 -14.96 -33.07 -12.70
CA GLY A 288 -16.02 -32.87 -11.72
C GLY A 288 -15.58 -32.22 -10.39
N SER A 289 -14.36 -31.69 -10.32
CA SER A 289 -13.85 -30.94 -9.15
C SER A 289 -13.86 -29.42 -9.36
N GLY A 290 -14.59 -28.95 -10.37
CA GLY A 290 -14.67 -27.56 -10.79
C GLY A 290 -15.61 -26.72 -9.92
N PRO A 291 -15.89 -25.47 -10.35
CA PRO A 291 -16.98 -24.69 -9.78
C PRO A 291 -18.35 -25.37 -10.01
N SER A 292 -19.46 -24.65 -9.78
CA SER A 292 -20.80 -25.19 -10.04
C SER A 292 -20.96 -25.66 -11.49
N ALA A 293 -21.86 -26.63 -11.71
CA ALA A 293 -22.15 -27.18 -13.04
C ALA A 293 -22.49 -26.08 -14.07
N ASP A 294 -23.24 -25.04 -13.64
CA ASP A 294 -23.56 -23.89 -14.49
C ASP A 294 -22.31 -23.11 -14.91
N LEU A 295 -21.37 -22.88 -14.00
CA LEU A 295 -20.11 -22.20 -14.31
C LEU A 295 -19.20 -23.07 -15.18
N CYS A 296 -19.23 -24.39 -14.99
CA CYS A 296 -18.50 -25.29 -15.87
C CYS A 296 -19.07 -25.30 -17.29
N ALA A 297 -20.40 -25.27 -17.45
CA ALA A 297 -21.03 -25.11 -18.74
C ALA A 297 -20.64 -23.78 -19.41
N VAL A 298 -20.50 -22.69 -18.64
CA VAL A 298 -19.98 -21.42 -19.17
C VAL A 298 -18.55 -21.59 -19.68
N VAL A 299 -17.64 -22.16 -18.89
CA VAL A 299 -16.23 -22.36 -19.29
C VAL A 299 -16.11 -23.25 -20.54
N GLU A 300 -16.88 -24.34 -20.61
CA GLU A 300 -16.85 -25.29 -21.73
C GLU A 300 -17.35 -24.66 -23.05
N ASN A 301 -18.33 -23.77 -22.97
CA ASN A 301 -18.95 -23.15 -24.15
C ASN A 301 -18.35 -21.78 -24.52
N ASP A 302 -17.43 -21.25 -23.71
CA ASP A 302 -16.84 -19.93 -23.96
C ASP A 302 -15.79 -19.96 -25.09
N PRO A 303 -15.86 -19.05 -26.08
CA PRO A 303 -14.94 -19.03 -27.21
C PRO A 303 -13.49 -18.68 -26.81
N ILE A 304 -13.28 -17.89 -25.75
CA ILE A 304 -11.93 -17.58 -25.25
C ILE A 304 -11.34 -18.84 -24.63
N CYS A 305 -12.09 -19.52 -23.76
CA CYS A 305 -11.60 -20.70 -23.06
C CYS A 305 -11.29 -21.88 -23.99
N SER A 306 -12.01 -22.01 -25.10
CA SER A 306 -11.79 -23.08 -26.09
C SER A 306 -10.64 -22.82 -27.07
N THR A 307 -10.25 -21.56 -27.31
CA THR A 307 -9.29 -21.21 -28.37
C THR A 307 -7.99 -20.60 -27.86
N THR A 308 -8.07 -19.71 -26.87
CA THR A 308 -6.93 -18.93 -26.36
C THR A 308 -7.02 -18.81 -24.83
N PRO A 309 -7.02 -19.92 -24.06
CA PRO A 309 -7.33 -19.91 -22.63
C PRO A 309 -6.29 -19.22 -21.72
N TYR A 310 -5.12 -18.85 -22.25
CA TYR A 310 -4.02 -18.20 -21.51
C TYR A 310 -3.56 -16.93 -22.24
N TYR A 311 -3.02 -15.96 -21.50
CA TYR A 311 -2.48 -14.73 -22.06
C TYR A 311 -1.15 -14.94 -22.80
N ALA A 312 -0.76 -13.98 -23.62
CA ALA A 312 0.64 -13.88 -24.07
C ALA A 312 1.50 -13.24 -22.97
N ASP A 313 2.82 -13.48 -22.99
CA ASP A 313 3.75 -13.01 -21.95
C ASP A 313 3.64 -11.50 -21.67
N ARG A 314 3.46 -10.66 -22.71
CA ARG A 314 3.27 -9.20 -22.56
C ARG A 314 2.03 -8.84 -21.71
N ASP A 315 0.97 -9.61 -21.87
CA ASP A 315 -0.34 -9.32 -21.25
C ASP A 315 -0.47 -9.96 -19.86
N ASP A 316 0.56 -10.67 -19.38
CA ASP A 316 0.65 -11.29 -18.06
C ASP A 316 2.08 -11.23 -17.49
N SER A 317 2.72 -10.06 -17.63
CA SER A 317 3.95 -9.76 -16.90
C SER A 317 3.65 -9.78 -15.38
N PRO A 318 4.59 -10.23 -14.53
CA PRO A 318 4.45 -10.12 -13.09
C PRO A 318 4.10 -8.69 -12.63
N ASP A 319 4.84 -7.70 -13.15
CA ASP A 319 4.74 -6.27 -12.78
C ASP A 319 3.38 -5.64 -13.15
N ALA A 320 2.63 -6.22 -14.09
CA ALA A 320 1.29 -5.75 -14.45
C ALA A 320 0.23 -6.85 -14.33
N ARG A 321 0.46 -7.91 -13.55
CA ARG A 321 -0.56 -8.93 -13.34
C ARG A 321 -1.72 -8.38 -12.52
N PHE A 322 -1.45 -7.63 -11.46
CA PHE A 322 -2.44 -7.25 -10.45
C PHE A 322 -3.22 -5.97 -10.76
N PHE A 323 -3.75 -5.88 -11.99
CA PHE A 323 -4.76 -4.88 -12.32
C PHE A 323 -5.97 -5.53 -12.98
N GLN A 324 -7.16 -5.00 -12.67
CA GLN A 324 -8.44 -5.48 -13.22
C GLN A 324 -8.59 -7.02 -13.16
N MET A 325 -8.20 -7.64 -12.04
CA MET A 325 -8.06 -9.10 -11.89
C MET A 325 -9.31 -9.86 -12.36
N LYS A 326 -10.49 -9.46 -11.86
CA LYS A 326 -11.75 -10.10 -12.24
C LYS A 326 -12.05 -10.00 -13.74
N ARG A 327 -11.80 -8.84 -14.36
CA ARG A 327 -12.01 -8.63 -15.80
C ARG A 327 -11.05 -9.47 -16.63
N ARG A 328 -9.79 -9.58 -16.21
CA ARG A 328 -8.71 -10.22 -16.96
C ARG A 328 -8.64 -11.73 -16.77
N PHE A 329 -8.82 -12.21 -15.55
CA PHE A 329 -8.62 -13.61 -15.19
C PHE A 329 -9.90 -14.32 -14.72
N GLY A 330 -11.00 -13.58 -14.53
CA GLY A 330 -12.29 -14.13 -14.12
C GLY A 330 -12.39 -14.42 -12.62
N VAL A 331 -11.34 -14.12 -11.85
CA VAL A 331 -11.20 -14.27 -10.40
C VAL A 331 -10.34 -13.12 -9.86
N ASP A 332 -10.47 -12.79 -8.58
CA ASP A 332 -9.58 -11.84 -7.89
C ASP A 332 -9.02 -12.51 -6.61
N PRO A 333 -7.83 -13.14 -6.67
CA PRO A 333 -7.26 -13.89 -5.55
C PRO A 333 -6.66 -12.98 -4.46
N GLN A 334 -7.01 -11.69 -4.43
CA GLN A 334 -6.51 -10.74 -3.43
C GLN A 334 -7.48 -10.66 -2.24
N PHE A 335 -6.97 -10.36 -1.05
CA PHE A 335 -7.84 -10.07 0.08
C PHE A 335 -8.79 -8.89 -0.24
N PRO A 336 -10.07 -8.98 0.14
CA PRO A 336 -11.01 -7.88 -0.08
C PRO A 336 -10.67 -6.68 0.79
N LEU A 337 -10.91 -5.46 0.29
CA LEU A 337 -10.61 -4.23 1.03
C LEU A 337 -11.32 -4.12 2.39
N ASP A 338 -12.48 -4.77 2.54
CA ASP A 338 -13.20 -4.82 3.80
C ASP A 338 -12.39 -5.45 4.93
N ARG A 339 -11.43 -6.36 4.64
CA ARG A 339 -10.47 -6.87 5.63
C ARG A 339 -9.71 -5.73 6.30
N TYR A 340 -9.20 -4.81 5.50
CA TYR A 340 -8.40 -3.69 5.97
C TYR A 340 -9.26 -2.62 6.66
N VAL A 341 -10.49 -2.38 6.18
CA VAL A 341 -11.46 -1.51 6.85
C VAL A 341 -11.81 -2.04 8.24
N GLN A 342 -12.17 -3.33 8.34
CA GLN A 342 -12.45 -4.00 9.61
C GLN A 342 -11.23 -4.01 10.53
N GLY A 343 -10.04 -4.23 9.97
CA GLY A 343 -8.80 -4.22 10.72
C GLY A 343 -8.49 -2.89 11.41
N LEU A 344 -8.89 -1.76 10.83
CA LEU A 344 -8.64 -0.44 11.41
C LEU A 344 -9.80 0.11 12.24
N LEU A 345 -11.03 -0.34 11.96
CA LEU A 345 -12.23 0.23 12.58
C LEU A 345 -12.93 -0.72 13.55
N SER A 346 -12.84 -2.04 13.40
CA SER A 346 -13.59 -2.96 14.25
C SER A 346 -12.81 -3.41 15.48
N ALA A 347 -13.51 -3.52 16.62
CA ALA A 347 -13.01 -4.13 17.85
C ALA A 347 -12.70 -5.63 17.68
N LYS A 348 -13.29 -6.27 16.66
CA LYS A 348 -13.12 -7.68 16.37
C LYS A 348 -12.60 -7.88 14.97
N VAL A 349 -11.75 -8.88 14.78
CA VAL A 349 -11.19 -9.33 13.51
C VAL A 349 -11.22 -10.85 13.46
N PRO A 350 -11.17 -11.48 12.28
CA PRO A 350 -11.08 -12.93 12.21
C PRO A 350 -9.72 -13.42 12.69
N SER A 351 -9.70 -14.66 13.14
CA SER A 351 -8.49 -15.47 13.20
C SER A 351 -8.17 -15.96 11.78
N ARG A 352 -6.91 -16.32 11.53
CA ARG A 352 -6.56 -17.04 10.30
C ARG A 352 -7.24 -18.42 10.19
N GLU A 353 -7.78 -18.95 11.29
CA GLU A 353 -8.45 -20.26 11.28
C GLU A 353 -9.93 -20.15 10.86
N ASP A 354 -10.49 -18.94 10.81
CA ASP A 354 -11.90 -18.68 10.49
C ASP A 354 -12.12 -17.47 9.58
N ASP A 355 -11.08 -17.04 8.86
CA ASP A 355 -11.17 -16.00 7.84
C ASP A 355 -11.62 -16.52 6.47
N HIS A 356 -11.58 -17.84 6.25
CA HIS A 356 -12.03 -18.51 5.02
C HIS A 356 -13.00 -19.66 5.27
N ASP A 357 -13.82 -19.97 4.27
CA ASP A 357 -14.57 -21.23 4.20
C ASP A 357 -13.72 -22.38 3.62
N ALA A 358 -14.33 -23.57 3.51
CA ALA A 358 -13.66 -24.77 2.99
C ALA A 358 -13.24 -24.67 1.51
N ASP A 359 -13.83 -23.74 0.74
CA ASP A 359 -13.49 -23.49 -0.66
C ASP A 359 -12.41 -22.39 -0.79
N GLY A 360 -11.85 -21.92 0.33
CA GLY A 360 -10.86 -20.85 0.36
C GLY A 360 -11.45 -19.48 0.06
N ARG A 361 -12.77 -19.28 0.22
CA ARG A 361 -13.35 -17.94 0.03
C ARG A 361 -13.21 -17.14 1.33
N TYR A 362 -12.79 -15.88 1.24
CA TYR A 362 -12.73 -14.97 2.39
C TYR A 362 -14.13 -14.67 2.96
N THR A 363 -14.48 -15.35 4.04
CA THR A 363 -15.77 -15.25 4.76
C THR A 363 -15.50 -15.07 6.25
N PRO A 364 -15.03 -13.88 6.66
CA PRO A 364 -14.47 -13.68 7.99
C PRO A 364 -15.52 -13.76 9.09
N THR A 365 -15.16 -14.42 10.19
CA THR A 365 -15.93 -14.41 11.44
C THR A 365 -15.29 -13.45 12.46
N PRO A 366 -16.02 -12.54 13.13
CA PRO A 366 -15.46 -11.62 14.16
C PRO A 366 -15.10 -12.33 15.48
N SER A 367 -14.18 -13.28 15.47
CA SER A 367 -13.88 -14.15 16.63
C SER A 367 -12.86 -13.56 17.59
N CYS A 368 -11.85 -12.83 17.10
CA CYS A 368 -10.74 -12.33 17.90
C CYS A 368 -10.87 -10.85 18.22
N ASP A 369 -10.46 -10.46 19.42
CA ASP A 369 -10.20 -9.08 19.81
C ASP A 369 -9.07 -8.51 18.95
N ASN A 370 -9.34 -7.37 18.33
CA ASN A 370 -8.39 -6.70 17.47
C ASN A 370 -7.21 -6.14 18.31
N PRO A 371 -5.96 -6.55 18.03
CA PRO A 371 -4.78 -6.11 18.77
C PRO A 371 -4.67 -4.58 18.88
N ILE A 372 -5.08 -3.82 17.87
CA ILE A 372 -4.98 -2.35 17.93
C ILE A 372 -5.92 -1.72 18.94
N PHE A 373 -6.88 -2.44 19.49
CA PHE A 373 -7.78 -1.96 20.53
C PHE A 373 -7.55 -2.64 21.88
N ALA A 374 -6.54 -3.48 22.03
CA ALA A 374 -6.23 -4.19 23.27
C ALA A 374 -5.29 -3.38 24.20
N PRO A 375 -5.38 -3.53 25.54
CA PRO A 375 -4.52 -2.86 26.50
C PRO A 375 -3.17 -3.55 26.70
N ALA A 376 -3.07 -4.83 26.36
CA ALA A 376 -1.86 -5.64 26.47
C ALA A 376 -1.84 -6.64 25.31
N LEU A 377 -0.66 -6.91 24.78
CA LEU A 377 -0.45 -7.75 23.60
C LEU A 377 0.41 -8.97 23.94
N PRO A 378 0.22 -10.10 23.25
CA PRO A 378 1.06 -11.26 23.45
C PRO A 378 2.46 -11.05 22.86
N THR A 379 3.47 -11.66 23.47
CA THR A 379 4.87 -11.61 22.99
C THR A 379 5.33 -12.88 22.27
N SER A 380 4.55 -13.95 22.33
CA SER A 380 4.92 -15.30 21.86
C SER A 380 3.66 -16.12 21.55
N ALA A 381 3.83 -17.21 20.80
CA ALA A 381 2.72 -18.01 20.29
C ALA A 381 2.01 -18.86 21.37
N ASP A 382 2.63 -19.02 22.55
CA ASP A 382 2.08 -19.77 23.68
C ASP A 382 1.09 -18.97 24.55
N GLN A 383 0.95 -17.66 24.28
CA GLN A 383 0.03 -16.77 24.99
C GLN A 383 -1.34 -16.70 24.29
N GLU A 384 -2.34 -16.14 24.98
CA GLU A 384 -3.66 -15.90 24.40
C GLU A 384 -3.55 -14.83 23.29
N LEU A 385 -3.76 -15.23 22.03
CA LEU A 385 -3.64 -14.36 20.86
C LEU A 385 -4.96 -13.72 20.44
N CYS A 386 -6.10 -14.34 20.78
CA CYS A 386 -7.40 -14.04 20.17
C CYS A 386 -8.36 -13.35 21.15
N HIS A 387 -8.43 -13.81 22.39
CA HIS A 387 -9.39 -13.31 23.38
C HIS A 387 -8.75 -12.30 24.34
N LEU A 388 -8.32 -11.17 23.76
CA LEU A 388 -7.73 -10.07 24.51
C LEU A 388 -8.81 -9.25 25.25
N THR A 389 -8.37 -8.39 26.16
CA THR A 389 -9.29 -7.45 26.83
C THR A 389 -9.47 -6.19 26.01
N ALA A 390 -10.58 -5.48 26.19
CA ALA A 390 -10.82 -4.20 25.53
C ALA A 390 -9.98 -3.08 26.18
N GLY A 391 -9.29 -2.30 25.36
CA GLY A 391 -8.43 -1.19 25.75
C GLY A 391 -9.11 0.18 25.64
N PRO A 392 -8.37 1.25 25.95
CA PRO A 392 -8.92 2.61 26.03
C PRO A 392 -9.09 3.30 24.67
N ARG A 393 -8.37 2.86 23.63
CA ARG A 393 -8.35 3.47 22.30
C ARG A 393 -9.73 3.43 21.64
N SER A 394 -10.22 4.59 21.18
CA SER A 394 -11.36 4.66 20.25
C SER A 394 -10.90 4.67 18.79
N GLN A 395 -11.82 4.43 17.86
CA GLN A 395 -11.56 4.54 16.41
C GLN A 395 -10.98 5.91 16.01
N ARG A 396 -11.28 6.99 16.75
CA ARG A 396 -10.79 8.34 16.45
C ARG A 396 -9.26 8.47 16.54
N LEU A 397 -8.62 7.55 17.27
CA LEU A 397 -7.17 7.47 17.45
C LEU A 397 -6.48 6.51 16.46
N VAL A 398 -7.17 6.09 15.39
CA VAL A 398 -6.57 5.30 14.30
C VAL A 398 -6.66 6.12 13.01
N VAL A 399 -5.52 6.38 12.38
CA VAL A 399 -5.45 7.19 11.15
C VAL A 399 -4.58 6.47 10.12
N LEU A 400 -5.10 6.29 8.90
CA LEU A 400 -4.35 5.82 7.74
C LEU A 400 -4.08 6.96 6.77
N SER A 401 -2.82 7.30 6.52
CA SER A 401 -2.42 8.16 5.41
C SER A 401 -1.99 7.30 4.24
N VAL A 402 -2.54 7.56 3.05
CA VAL A 402 -2.14 6.91 1.80
C VAL A 402 -1.52 7.94 0.88
N MET A 403 -0.24 7.72 0.53
CA MET A 403 0.47 8.40 -0.54
C MET A 403 0.70 7.39 -1.66
N ALA A 404 -0.11 7.49 -2.70
CA ALA A 404 -0.12 6.54 -3.81
C ALA A 404 0.00 7.27 -5.16
N GLY A 405 0.30 6.54 -6.23
CA GLY A 405 0.33 7.11 -7.57
C GLY A 405 -1.04 7.61 -8.04
N ALA A 406 -1.15 8.92 -8.17
CA ALA A 406 -2.32 9.62 -8.69
C ALA A 406 -1.91 11.04 -9.15
N PRO A 407 -2.60 11.65 -10.13
CA PRO A 407 -2.42 13.07 -10.38
C PRO A 407 -2.68 13.89 -9.09
N PRO A 408 -1.76 14.78 -8.68
CA PRO A 408 -1.84 15.46 -7.39
C PRO A 408 -3.10 16.31 -7.23
N ASP A 409 -3.62 16.87 -8.33
CA ASP A 409 -4.80 17.73 -8.33
C ASP A 409 -6.12 16.96 -8.13
N LEU A 410 -6.11 15.63 -8.22
CA LEU A 410 -7.29 14.81 -7.91
C LEU A 410 -7.53 14.65 -6.40
N LEU A 411 -6.50 14.87 -5.58
CA LEU A 411 -6.56 14.58 -4.15
C LEU A 411 -6.51 15.88 -3.35
N HIS A 412 -7.61 16.22 -2.68
CA HIS A 412 -7.74 17.42 -1.84
C HIS A 412 -8.43 17.09 -0.50
N PRO A 413 -8.33 17.95 0.53
CA PRO A 413 -8.81 17.61 1.88
C PRO A 413 -10.32 17.31 1.97
N ASN A 414 -11.13 17.93 1.11
CA ASN A 414 -12.59 17.84 1.14
C ASN A 414 -13.12 17.01 -0.04
N MET A 415 -12.71 15.75 -0.15
CA MET A 415 -13.13 14.86 -1.25
C MET A 415 -14.64 14.60 -1.18
N THR A 416 -15.37 14.94 -2.24
CA THR A 416 -16.77 14.54 -2.42
C THR A 416 -16.87 13.16 -3.08
N ALA A 417 -18.07 12.60 -3.14
CA ALA A 417 -18.31 11.36 -3.91
C ALA A 417 -17.93 11.52 -5.39
N GLY A 418 -18.13 12.71 -5.97
CA GLY A 418 -17.73 13.01 -7.35
C GLY A 418 -16.21 13.08 -7.52
N ASP A 419 -15.49 13.63 -6.55
CA ASP A 419 -14.02 13.66 -6.58
C ASP A 419 -13.46 12.25 -6.46
N TRP A 420 -14.01 11.44 -5.55
CA TRP A 420 -13.63 10.04 -5.43
C TRP A 420 -13.95 9.24 -6.69
N ALA A 421 -15.06 9.51 -7.38
CA ALA A 421 -15.36 8.87 -8.64
C ALA A 421 -14.28 9.11 -9.70
N ARG A 422 -13.60 10.27 -9.68
CA ARG A 422 -12.45 10.55 -10.56
C ARG A 422 -11.19 9.77 -10.18
N VAL A 423 -11.06 9.34 -8.92
CA VAL A 423 -9.89 8.59 -8.44
C VAL A 423 -10.08 7.07 -8.63
N VAL A 424 -11.26 6.54 -8.30
CA VAL A 424 -11.49 5.09 -8.23
C VAL A 424 -12.68 4.60 -9.06
N GLY A 425 -13.45 5.49 -9.70
CA GLY A 425 -14.68 5.17 -10.41
C GLY A 425 -15.95 5.31 -9.56
N THR A 426 -17.12 5.30 -10.21
CA THR A 426 -18.42 5.52 -9.56
C THR A 426 -18.90 4.36 -8.68
N ASP A 427 -18.60 3.12 -9.06
CA ASP A 427 -18.88 1.93 -8.24
C ASP A 427 -17.77 0.89 -8.45
N PRO A 428 -16.60 1.09 -7.82
CA PRO A 428 -15.50 0.15 -7.96
C PRO A 428 -15.78 -1.23 -7.33
N ALA A 429 -16.80 -1.37 -6.46
CA ALA A 429 -17.19 -2.67 -5.90
C ALA A 429 -17.91 -3.51 -6.95
N GLY A 430 -18.77 -2.90 -7.76
CA GLY A 430 -19.39 -3.50 -8.93
C GLY A 430 -18.52 -3.48 -10.19
N TYR A 431 -17.22 -3.13 -10.09
CA TYR A 431 -16.31 -2.97 -11.24
C TYR A 431 -16.74 -1.90 -12.27
N VAL A 432 -17.51 -0.92 -11.83
CA VAL A 432 -17.99 0.19 -12.66
C VAL A 432 -17.05 1.39 -12.50
N LEU A 433 -16.13 1.52 -13.46
CA LEU A 433 -15.11 2.57 -13.48
C LEU A 433 -15.55 3.86 -14.21
N SER A 434 -16.84 4.05 -14.49
CA SER A 434 -17.28 5.31 -15.12
C SER A 434 -16.92 6.52 -14.26
N GLY A 435 -16.63 7.65 -14.89
CA GLY A 435 -16.27 8.90 -14.21
C GLY A 435 -14.82 8.97 -13.70
N ILE A 436 -14.07 7.87 -13.76
CA ILE A 436 -12.65 7.84 -13.41
C ILE A 436 -11.83 8.71 -14.35
N ASP A 437 -10.84 9.40 -13.80
CA ASP A 437 -9.86 10.15 -14.59
C ASP A 437 -9.03 9.16 -15.44
N PRO A 438 -8.82 9.42 -16.74
CA PRO A 438 -8.05 8.52 -17.60
C PRO A 438 -6.67 8.17 -17.04
N HIS A 439 -6.01 9.07 -16.31
CA HIS A 439 -4.71 8.80 -15.68
C HIS A 439 -4.77 7.74 -14.58
N MET A 440 -5.93 7.56 -13.95
CA MET A 440 -6.13 6.56 -12.89
C MET A 440 -6.56 5.19 -13.44
N LEU A 441 -6.87 5.08 -14.74
CA LEU A 441 -7.14 3.79 -15.37
C LEU A 441 -5.83 3.00 -15.49
N GLN A 442 -5.77 1.84 -14.83
CA GLN A 442 -4.69 0.88 -15.02
C GLN A 442 -4.82 0.24 -16.41
N SER A 443 -3.76 0.38 -17.21
CA SER A 443 -3.69 -0.15 -18.57
C SER A 443 -2.23 -0.37 -18.95
N ILE A 444 -1.93 -1.43 -19.71
CA ILE A 444 -0.64 -1.61 -20.40
C ILE A 444 -0.64 -1.00 -21.80
N ASP A 445 -1.83 -0.70 -22.34
CA ASP A 445 -2.01 -0.06 -23.64
C ASP A 445 -2.27 1.45 -23.48
N PRO A 446 -1.91 2.27 -24.48
CA PRO A 446 -2.23 3.70 -24.48
C PRO A 446 -3.72 3.97 -24.26
N ARG A 447 -4.02 4.84 -23.30
CA ARG A 447 -5.39 5.13 -22.87
C ARG A 447 -6.05 6.16 -23.78
N PRO A 448 -7.30 5.92 -24.22
CA PRO A 448 -8.03 6.90 -25.02
C PRO A 448 -8.24 8.22 -24.27
N GLY A 449 -8.10 9.34 -24.98
CA GLY A 449 -8.31 10.68 -24.41
C GLY A 449 -7.05 11.33 -23.83
N LEU A 450 -5.92 10.62 -23.80
CA LEU A 450 -4.60 11.14 -23.42
C LEU A 450 -3.67 11.27 -24.64
N PRO A 451 -2.62 12.11 -24.59
CA PRO A 451 -1.66 12.24 -25.69
C PRO A 451 -0.99 10.89 -25.99
N GLY A 452 -1.06 10.45 -27.25
CA GLY A 452 -0.53 9.14 -27.64
C GLY A 452 1.01 9.08 -27.74
N PRO A 453 1.59 7.88 -28.01
CA PRO A 453 3.05 7.64 -28.02
C PRO A 453 3.89 8.53 -28.93
N SER A 454 3.30 9.07 -30.01
CA SER A 454 3.98 9.96 -30.94
C SER A 454 3.98 11.43 -30.53
N SER A 455 3.35 11.77 -29.40
CA SER A 455 3.29 13.14 -28.89
C SER A 455 4.64 13.56 -28.29
N ALA A 456 4.79 14.84 -27.97
CA ALA A 456 5.95 15.30 -27.19
C ALA A 456 5.85 14.82 -25.73
N ASN A 457 6.99 14.70 -25.04
CA ASN A 457 7.03 14.26 -23.64
C ASN A 457 6.36 15.25 -22.67
N ASP A 458 6.07 16.48 -23.11
CA ASP A 458 5.38 17.53 -22.35
C ASP A 458 3.94 17.76 -22.85
N ALA A 459 3.39 16.85 -23.66
CA ALA A 459 2.06 17.00 -24.25
C ALA A 459 0.92 16.99 -23.22
N ASP A 460 1.13 16.35 -22.07
CA ASP A 460 0.29 16.43 -20.89
C ASP A 460 1.15 16.75 -19.65
N PRO A 461 0.82 17.79 -18.86
CA PRO A 461 1.60 18.17 -17.68
C PRO A 461 1.55 17.15 -16.53
N VAL A 462 0.65 16.16 -16.56
CA VAL A 462 0.50 15.17 -15.48
C VAL A 462 1.46 13.99 -15.67
N HIS A 463 1.46 13.34 -16.83
CA HIS A 463 2.28 12.14 -17.09
C HIS A 463 3.12 12.23 -18.38
N GLY A 464 3.07 13.36 -19.08
CA GLY A 464 3.78 13.60 -20.33
C GLY A 464 3.03 13.09 -21.55
N ARG A 465 3.00 11.78 -21.77
CA ARG A 465 2.23 11.10 -22.81
C ARG A 465 2.15 9.60 -22.55
N GLU A 466 1.17 8.96 -23.16
CA GLU A 466 1.08 7.51 -23.23
C GLU A 466 2.26 6.96 -24.02
N TRP A 467 2.67 5.73 -23.75
CA TRP A 467 3.79 5.10 -24.46
C TRP A 467 3.53 3.62 -24.72
N VAL A 468 4.33 2.99 -25.57
CA VAL A 468 4.21 1.54 -25.81
C VAL A 468 4.98 0.83 -24.70
N THR A 469 4.26 0.40 -23.66
CA THR A 469 4.88 -0.27 -22.52
C THR A 469 5.35 -1.67 -22.91
N GLN A 470 6.41 -2.14 -22.27
CA GLN A 470 6.91 -3.51 -22.42
C GLN A 470 6.22 -4.47 -21.42
N GLY A 471 4.90 -4.30 -21.22
CA GLY A 471 4.14 -5.04 -20.22
C GLY A 471 4.09 -4.35 -18.85
N GLU A 472 4.49 -3.09 -18.74
CA GLU A 472 4.26 -2.25 -17.55
C GLU A 472 2.95 -1.45 -17.69
N LEU A 473 2.47 -0.88 -16.59
CA LEU A 473 1.32 0.03 -16.63
C LEU A 473 1.69 1.39 -17.24
N GLN A 474 0.69 2.10 -17.78
CA GLN A 474 0.80 3.52 -18.07
C GLN A 474 0.90 4.32 -16.77
N TYR A 475 1.63 5.44 -16.80
CA TYR A 475 1.84 6.25 -15.60
C TYR A 475 0.56 7.01 -15.21
N ALA A 476 0.28 7.08 -13.92
CA ALA A 476 -0.74 7.98 -13.38
C ALA A 476 -0.23 9.42 -13.30
N CYS A 477 1.06 9.59 -13.03
CA CYS A 477 1.71 10.89 -12.96
C CYS A 477 3.22 10.76 -13.10
N THR A 478 3.87 11.87 -13.41
CA THR A 478 5.32 12.03 -13.49
C THR A 478 5.74 13.33 -12.81
N PHE A 479 7.01 13.43 -12.41
CA PHE A 479 7.59 14.66 -11.89
C PHE A 479 9.06 14.77 -12.26
N ALA A 480 9.54 15.99 -12.51
CA ALA A 480 10.93 16.23 -12.88
C ALA A 480 11.90 15.82 -11.76
N LEU A 481 13.04 15.25 -12.12
CA LEU A 481 14.14 15.01 -11.19
C LEU A 481 14.86 16.32 -10.87
N ASP A 482 15.39 16.44 -9.66
CA ASP A 482 16.25 17.58 -9.27
C ASP A 482 17.48 17.70 -10.19
N ALA A 483 18.01 16.55 -10.62
CA ALA A 483 19.09 16.44 -11.59
C ALA A 483 18.82 15.26 -12.53
N PRO A 484 18.98 15.42 -13.85
CA PRO A 484 18.91 14.30 -14.78
C PRO A 484 19.94 13.21 -14.45
N ARG A 485 19.56 11.95 -14.66
CA ARG A 485 20.36 10.76 -14.34
C ARG A 485 20.77 10.03 -15.62
N ASP A 486 22.06 9.87 -15.86
CA ASP A 486 22.58 9.13 -17.02
C ASP A 486 22.63 7.62 -16.72
N CYS A 487 21.64 6.89 -17.23
CA CYS A 487 21.47 5.45 -17.02
C CYS A 487 22.59 4.58 -17.62
N THR A 488 23.56 5.15 -18.34
CA THR A 488 24.75 4.40 -18.78
C THR A 488 25.81 4.26 -17.69
N THR A 489 25.72 5.05 -16.62
CA THR A 489 26.75 5.15 -15.56
C THR A 489 26.29 4.68 -14.18
N VAL A 490 25.00 4.43 -14.02
CA VAL A 490 24.38 4.02 -12.74
C VAL A 490 24.13 2.51 -12.72
N ILE A 491 23.97 1.95 -11.51
CA ILE A 491 23.50 0.57 -11.35
C ILE A 491 22.15 0.46 -12.06
N PRO A 492 21.92 -0.59 -12.87
CA PRO A 492 20.73 -0.68 -13.70
C PRO A 492 19.45 -0.37 -12.92
N ASP A 493 19.28 -0.99 -11.75
CA ASP A 493 18.00 -1.00 -10.99
C ASP A 493 17.61 0.35 -10.38
N ASP A 494 18.51 1.34 -10.40
CA ASP A 494 18.23 2.71 -9.96
C ASP A 494 17.96 3.65 -11.14
N CYS A 495 17.75 3.14 -12.36
CA CYS A 495 17.53 3.97 -13.56
C CYS A 495 16.62 3.30 -14.59
N ASP A 496 15.57 4.03 -15.00
CA ASP A 496 14.48 3.53 -15.85
C ASP A 496 14.78 3.67 -17.35
N CYS A 497 15.57 4.67 -17.74
CA CYS A 497 15.83 5.00 -19.14
C CYS A 497 16.92 4.13 -19.78
N ARG A 498 16.58 2.87 -20.08
CA ARG A 498 17.51 1.89 -20.67
C ARG A 498 17.19 1.61 -22.14
N LEU A 499 18.24 1.58 -22.98
CA LEU A 499 18.10 1.24 -24.41
C LEU A 499 17.55 -0.19 -24.60
N GLY A 500 16.60 -0.34 -25.50
CA GLY A 500 16.00 -1.64 -25.84
C GLY A 500 14.90 -2.11 -24.87
N THR A 501 14.71 -1.45 -23.73
CA THR A 501 13.58 -1.69 -22.82
C THR A 501 12.65 -0.48 -22.80
N ASN A 502 13.06 0.60 -22.14
CA ASN A 502 12.19 1.72 -21.75
C ASN A 502 12.69 3.09 -22.26
N ALA A 503 13.65 3.11 -23.18
CA ALA A 503 14.19 4.33 -23.82
C ALA A 503 13.13 5.25 -24.48
N ALA A 504 11.94 4.72 -24.81
CA ALA A 504 10.84 5.49 -25.37
C ALA A 504 9.89 6.09 -24.31
N SER A 505 10.10 5.82 -23.03
CA SER A 505 9.27 6.30 -21.93
C SER A 505 9.25 7.85 -21.87
N PRO A 506 8.12 8.48 -21.47
CA PRO A 506 8.03 9.94 -21.29
C PRO A 506 8.97 10.52 -20.24
N ILE A 507 9.54 9.69 -19.36
CA ILE A 507 10.47 10.17 -18.33
C ILE A 507 11.93 10.28 -18.83
N CYS A 508 12.19 9.82 -20.05
CA CYS A 508 13.50 9.89 -20.69
C CYS A 508 13.62 11.13 -21.57
N ASP A 509 14.84 11.68 -21.68
CA ASP A 509 15.09 12.78 -22.60
C ASP A 509 14.75 12.36 -24.05
N ALA A 510 14.09 13.25 -24.78
CA ALA A 510 13.61 12.98 -26.14
C ALA A 510 14.74 12.86 -27.18
N THR A 511 15.95 13.31 -26.84
CA THR A 511 17.14 13.25 -27.71
C THR A 511 18.15 12.23 -27.18
N VAL A 512 18.40 12.23 -25.87
CA VAL A 512 19.34 11.33 -25.19
C VAL A 512 18.55 10.30 -24.39
N HIS A 513 18.04 9.28 -25.06
CA HIS A 513 17.11 8.31 -24.46
C HIS A 513 17.65 7.48 -23.27
N THR A 514 18.94 7.58 -22.95
CA THR A 514 19.55 7.02 -21.74
C THR A 514 19.57 7.98 -20.55
N LEU A 515 19.16 9.23 -20.76
CA LEU A 515 19.10 10.26 -19.74
C LEU A 515 17.68 10.30 -19.17
N GLN A 516 17.53 9.93 -17.91
CA GLN A 516 16.28 10.06 -17.18
C GLN A 516 16.14 11.49 -16.66
N VAL A 517 15.03 12.16 -17.00
CA VAL A 517 14.77 13.56 -16.64
C VAL A 517 13.59 13.70 -15.68
N ALA A 518 12.79 12.64 -15.52
CA ALA A 518 11.66 12.59 -14.61
C ALA A 518 11.57 11.24 -13.88
N ALA A 519 10.81 11.21 -12.81
CA ALA A 519 10.30 10.01 -12.15
C ALA A 519 8.80 9.84 -12.45
N LYS A 520 8.27 8.64 -12.19
CA LYS A 520 6.89 8.24 -12.48
C LYS A 520 6.14 7.71 -11.26
N ALA A 521 4.84 7.52 -11.34
CA ALA A 521 4.10 6.61 -10.48
C ALA A 521 2.99 5.93 -11.29
N TYR A 522 2.68 4.68 -10.97
CA TYR A 522 1.57 3.92 -11.56
C TYR A 522 0.27 4.17 -10.77
N PRO A 523 -0.92 3.90 -11.34
CA PRO A 523 -2.18 4.14 -10.63
C PRO A 523 -2.33 3.26 -9.38
N GLY A 524 -2.27 3.87 -8.19
CA GLY A 524 -2.42 3.17 -6.89
C GLY A 524 -3.87 3.10 -6.40
N VAL A 525 -4.74 2.48 -7.19
CA VAL A 525 -6.20 2.56 -7.03
C VAL A 525 -6.70 1.84 -5.76
N ARG A 526 -6.19 0.65 -5.41
CA ARG A 526 -6.66 -0.11 -4.22
C ARG A 526 -6.32 0.62 -2.91
N PRO A 527 -5.09 1.10 -2.66
CA PRO A 527 -4.80 1.91 -1.46
C PRO A 527 -5.66 3.17 -1.36
N LEU A 528 -5.88 3.89 -2.47
CA LEU A 528 -6.73 5.09 -2.47
C LEU A 528 -8.19 4.75 -2.23
N ARG A 529 -8.66 3.61 -2.73
CA ARG A 529 -10.00 3.10 -2.43
C ARG A 529 -10.16 2.70 -0.96
N LEU A 530 -9.13 2.13 -0.33
CA LEU A 530 -9.15 1.90 1.11
C LEU A 530 -9.30 3.22 1.88
N ALA A 531 -8.55 4.26 1.49
CA ALA A 531 -8.69 5.58 2.09
C ALA A 531 -10.11 6.16 1.92
N GLN A 532 -10.74 5.98 0.74
CA GLN A 532 -12.14 6.34 0.52
C GLN A 532 -13.08 5.64 1.51
N LEU A 533 -12.93 4.32 1.68
CA LEU A 533 -13.78 3.49 2.54
C LEU A 533 -13.64 3.83 4.03
N LEU A 534 -12.45 4.29 4.46
CA LEU A 534 -12.18 4.70 5.84
C LEU A 534 -12.71 6.10 6.19
N GLY A 535 -13.04 6.93 5.19
CA GLY A 535 -13.57 8.27 5.42
C GLY A 535 -12.66 9.13 6.32
N ASP A 536 -13.21 9.66 7.42
CA ASP A 536 -12.50 10.54 8.36
C ASP A 536 -11.32 9.88 9.08
N ASN A 537 -11.21 8.55 9.00
CA ASN A 537 -10.07 7.78 9.51
C ASN A 537 -8.91 7.70 8.51
N ALA A 538 -9.01 8.34 7.34
CA ALA A 538 -7.93 8.35 6.37
C ALA A 538 -7.61 9.74 5.80
N VAL A 539 -6.38 9.87 5.30
CA VAL A 539 -5.90 11.00 4.50
C VAL A 539 -5.34 10.45 3.20
N ALA A 540 -5.88 10.86 2.06
CA ALA A 540 -5.35 10.51 0.74
C ALA A 540 -4.50 11.65 0.17
N SER A 541 -3.37 11.30 -0.43
CA SER A 541 -2.44 12.22 -1.09
C SER A 541 -1.73 11.51 -2.23
N SER A 542 -1.18 12.30 -3.15
CA SER A 542 -0.38 11.78 -4.26
C SER A 542 1.08 11.62 -3.84
N ILE A 543 1.71 10.55 -4.33
CA ILE A 543 3.16 10.36 -4.30
C ILE A 543 3.89 11.17 -5.39
N CYS A 544 3.17 11.76 -6.35
CA CYS A 544 3.73 12.76 -7.24
C CYS A 544 3.56 14.15 -6.61
N PRO A 545 4.65 14.92 -6.40
CA PRO A 545 4.55 16.29 -5.92
C PRO A 545 3.69 17.14 -6.85
N SER A 546 2.91 18.08 -6.30
CA SER A 546 2.17 19.00 -7.15
C SER A 546 3.13 20.01 -7.80
N PRO A 547 3.04 20.22 -9.12
CA PRO A 547 3.86 21.22 -9.81
C PRO A 547 3.49 22.66 -9.41
N THR A 548 2.30 22.87 -8.82
CA THR A 548 1.81 24.18 -8.38
C THR A 548 2.13 24.49 -6.93
N THR A 549 2.38 23.46 -6.11
CA THR A 549 2.94 23.65 -4.78
C THR A 549 4.43 23.89 -4.96
N GLY A 550 4.77 25.14 -5.26
CA GLY A 550 6.13 25.62 -5.04
C GLY A 550 6.59 25.27 -3.62
N PRO A 551 7.89 25.39 -3.34
CA PRO A 551 8.47 24.94 -2.09
C PRO A 551 7.64 25.39 -0.88
N VAL A 552 7.06 24.45 -0.11
CA VAL A 552 6.18 24.82 1.00
C VAL A 552 7.07 25.32 2.12
N THR A 553 7.02 26.62 2.43
CA THR A 553 7.66 27.12 3.65
C THR A 553 6.94 26.53 4.85
N VAL A 554 7.48 25.42 5.37
CA VAL A 554 7.12 24.94 6.70
C VAL A 554 7.71 25.95 7.68
N PRO A 555 6.89 26.59 8.50
CA PRO A 555 7.40 27.47 9.54
C PRO A 555 8.40 26.67 10.40
N GLY A 556 9.64 27.13 10.52
CA GLY A 556 10.69 26.48 11.34
C GLY A 556 11.56 25.45 10.60
N GLY A 557 11.35 25.26 9.30
CA GLY A 557 12.30 24.55 8.43
C GLY A 557 13.47 25.45 8.00
N ASN A 558 14.67 24.87 7.85
CA ASN A 558 15.79 25.53 7.17
C ASN A 558 15.52 25.58 5.65
N GLY A 559 14.57 26.41 5.24
CA GLY A 559 14.16 26.57 3.85
C GLY A 559 12.87 25.82 3.52
N PRO A 560 12.40 25.96 2.27
CA PRO A 560 11.11 25.46 1.91
C PRO A 560 11.15 23.95 1.61
N THR A 561 10.10 23.22 1.99
CA THR A 561 10.00 21.78 1.76
C THR A 561 9.64 21.53 0.30
N THR A 562 10.57 20.90 -0.40
CA THR A 562 10.38 20.26 -1.70
C THR A 562 9.97 18.80 -1.45
N GLY A 563 8.91 18.31 -2.09
CA GLY A 563 8.43 16.92 -1.94
C GLY A 563 7.02 16.80 -1.38
N TYR A 564 6.80 15.93 -0.39
CA TYR A 564 5.49 15.59 0.20
C TYR A 564 5.00 16.58 1.26
N GLY A 565 5.41 17.85 1.17
CA GLY A 565 5.07 18.88 2.17
C GLY A 565 3.56 19.03 2.39
N GLU A 566 2.78 19.03 1.31
CA GLU A 566 1.32 19.13 1.38
C GLU A 566 0.69 17.86 1.99
N ALA A 567 1.15 16.68 1.59
CA ALA A 567 0.65 15.41 2.14
C ALA A 567 0.89 15.32 3.65
N PHE A 568 2.10 15.64 4.12
CA PHE A 568 2.40 15.65 5.55
C PHE A 568 1.77 16.81 6.30
N ARG A 569 1.49 17.94 5.65
CA ARG A 569 0.68 19.01 6.25
C ARG A 569 -0.73 18.51 6.55
N ARG A 570 -1.37 17.81 5.60
CA ARG A 570 -2.70 17.22 5.76
C ARG A 570 -2.71 16.15 6.84
N LEU A 571 -1.72 15.25 6.85
CA LEU A 571 -1.57 14.26 7.91
C LEU A 571 -1.42 14.94 9.27
N GLY A 572 -0.51 15.91 9.39
CA GLY A 572 -0.31 16.65 10.65
C GLY A 572 -1.58 17.36 11.13
N ASN A 573 -2.37 17.96 10.21
CA ASN A 573 -3.66 18.57 10.55
C ASN A 573 -4.65 17.53 11.10
N ARG A 574 -4.72 16.35 10.48
CA ARG A 574 -5.60 15.27 10.94
C ARG A 574 -5.14 14.70 12.29
N MET A 575 -3.83 14.53 12.48
CA MET A 575 -3.25 14.06 13.74
C MET A 575 -3.51 15.05 14.88
N ALA A 576 -3.39 16.36 14.63
CA ALA A 576 -3.67 17.41 15.62
C ALA A 576 -5.06 17.28 16.27
N MET A 577 -6.08 16.83 15.52
CA MET A 577 -7.44 16.60 16.04
C MET A 577 -7.57 15.43 17.04
N SER A 578 -6.52 14.61 17.14
CA SER A 578 -6.40 13.42 17.98
C SER A 578 -5.26 13.55 19.01
N LEU A 579 -4.58 14.69 19.07
CA LEU A 579 -3.54 14.98 20.06
C LEU A 579 -4.10 15.74 21.26
N LEU A 580 -3.39 15.71 22.38
CA LEU A 580 -3.75 16.50 23.56
C LEU A 580 -3.81 18.00 23.20
N PRO A 581 -4.84 18.72 23.68
CA PRO A 581 -4.92 20.16 23.46
C PRO A 581 -3.73 20.86 24.09
N ALA A 582 -3.33 22.00 23.51
CA ALA A 582 -2.28 22.82 24.09
C ALA A 582 -2.63 23.20 25.54
N PRO A 583 -1.63 23.28 26.45
CA PRO A 583 -1.86 23.76 27.80
C PRO A 583 -2.50 25.14 27.74
N THR A 584 -3.68 25.30 28.34
CA THR A 584 -4.24 26.63 28.55
C THR A 584 -3.42 27.28 29.65
N GLY A 585 -2.66 28.33 29.31
CA GLY A 585 -1.90 29.08 30.30
C GLY A 585 -2.84 29.68 31.35
N LEU A 586 -2.53 29.43 32.63
CA LEU A 586 -3.01 30.23 33.76
C LEU A 586 -2.37 31.62 33.75
#